data_AF-A0A6I4NVT6-F1
#
_entry.id   AF-A0A6I4NVT6-F1
#
_cell.length_a   1.000
_cell.length_b   1.000
_cell.length_c   1.000
_cell.angle_alpha   90.00
_cell.angle_beta   90.00
_cell.angle_gamma   90.00
#
_symmetry.space_group_name_H-M   'P 1'
#
loop_
_entity.id
_entity.type
_entity.pdbx_description
1 polymer ?
#
loop_
_entity_poly.entity_id
_entity_poly.type
_entity_poly.pdbx_seq_one_letter_code
_entity_poly.pdbx_strand_id
1 'polypeptide(L)'
;MDARTARTRARLRASVLALADRTPLAELTVAEVCADADVVRDTFYRHASDVQALLADALGAEIDAHIAELGSRAGMEAAERALLEHVAERARVYRGAMRPTLAPAVRATLEDEIRRGLREWIRLHPEIDAPGAVDDFDREIAVAYAAGGTVAAIELWLRVDGEDVASATRAILAATPEWWLR
;
A
#
# COMPACT_ATOMS: atom_id res chain seq x y z
N MET A 1 13.02 -18.66 7.83
CA MET A 1 13.65 -17.35 8.09
C MET A 1 14.20 -17.38 9.51
N ASP A 2 15.46 -17.01 9.74
CA ASP A 2 16.06 -16.97 11.10
C ASP A 2 15.36 -15.90 11.96
N ALA A 3 15.11 -16.20 13.23
CA ALA A 3 14.51 -15.29 14.21
C ALA A 3 15.31 -13.97 14.34
N ARG A 4 16.64 -14.04 14.14
CA ARG A 4 17.50 -12.85 14.10
C ARG A 4 17.18 -11.96 12.91
N THR A 5 17.07 -12.54 11.72
CA THR A 5 16.73 -11.82 10.48
C THR A 5 15.37 -11.13 10.58
N ALA A 6 14.37 -11.82 11.15
CA ALA A 6 13.04 -11.23 11.36
C ALA A 6 13.08 -10.04 12.33
N ARG A 7 13.81 -10.16 13.44
CA ARG A 7 13.97 -9.07 14.42
C ARG A 7 14.68 -7.85 13.82
N THR A 8 15.73 -8.06 13.02
CA THR A 8 16.41 -6.96 12.33
C THR A 8 15.51 -6.26 11.34
N ARG A 9 14.73 -7.01 10.54
CA ARG A 9 13.77 -6.43 9.59
C ARG A 9 12.71 -5.60 10.32
N ALA A 10 12.17 -6.10 11.43
CA ALA A 10 11.19 -5.37 12.23
C ALA A 10 11.75 -4.03 12.77
N ARG A 11 12.99 -4.03 13.28
CA ARG A 11 13.68 -2.80 13.73
C ARG A 11 13.85 -1.79 12.60
N LEU A 12 14.34 -2.24 11.44
CA LEU A 12 14.53 -1.40 10.26
C LEU A 12 13.21 -0.77 9.78
N ARG A 13 12.14 -1.56 9.71
CA ARG A 13 10.79 -1.07 9.33
C ARG A 13 10.28 -0.03 10.31
N ALA A 14 10.37 -0.30 11.61
CA ALA A 14 9.95 0.64 12.65
C ALA A 14 10.73 1.97 12.56
N SER A 15 12.04 1.91 12.36
CA SER A 15 12.90 3.09 12.23
C SER A 15 12.58 3.91 10.99
N VAL A 16 12.42 3.29 9.81
CA VAL A 16 12.11 4.06 8.59
C VAL A 16 10.74 4.75 8.70
N LEU A 17 9.74 4.11 9.29
CA LEU A 17 8.42 4.70 9.50
C LEU A 17 8.48 5.88 10.47
N ALA A 18 9.17 5.72 11.60
CA ALA A 18 9.32 6.77 12.61
C ALA A 18 10.12 7.99 12.10
N LEU A 19 11.07 7.77 11.19
CA LEU A 19 11.80 8.86 10.53
C LEU A 19 10.95 9.52 9.44
N ALA A 20 10.27 8.74 8.60
CA ALA A 20 9.43 9.25 7.51
C ALA A 20 8.19 10.02 8.00
N ASP A 21 7.74 9.79 9.23
CA ASP A 21 6.65 10.58 9.84
C ASP A 21 7.05 12.04 10.14
N ARG A 22 8.35 12.30 10.28
CA ARG A 22 8.90 13.61 10.67
C ARG A 22 9.71 14.28 9.57
N THR A 23 10.24 13.50 8.64
CA THR A 23 11.17 13.98 7.60
C THR A 23 10.71 13.45 6.23
N PRO A 24 10.63 14.31 5.19
CA PRO A 24 10.30 13.86 3.85
C PRO A 24 11.25 12.77 3.35
N LEU A 25 10.72 11.79 2.62
CA LEU A 25 11.47 10.60 2.17
C LEU A 25 12.72 10.97 1.35
N ALA A 26 12.67 12.05 0.58
CA ALA A 26 13.78 12.52 -0.25
C ALA A 26 14.99 13.02 0.56
N GLU A 27 14.81 13.31 1.85
CA GLU A 27 15.86 13.80 2.74
C GLU A 27 16.44 12.69 3.64
N LEU A 28 15.76 11.54 3.72
CA LEU A 28 16.21 10.42 4.53
C LEU A 28 17.38 9.67 3.90
N THR A 29 18.36 9.32 4.72
CA THR A 29 19.52 8.55 4.32
C THR A 29 19.56 7.17 4.96
N VAL A 30 20.23 6.22 4.29
CA VAL A 30 20.52 4.89 4.86
C VAL A 30 21.28 5.01 6.18
N ALA A 31 22.13 6.03 6.33
CA ALA A 31 22.93 6.24 7.53
C ALA A 31 22.05 6.56 8.75
N GLU A 32 21.08 7.45 8.60
CA GLU A 32 20.14 7.83 9.65
C GLU A 32 19.27 6.66 10.07
N VAL A 33 18.73 5.90 9.10
CA VAL A 33 17.95 4.70 9.38
C VAL A 33 18.80 3.65 10.11
N CYS A 34 20.04 3.43 9.69
CA CYS A 34 20.95 2.51 10.35
C CYS A 34 21.27 2.93 11.80
N ALA A 35 21.49 4.23 12.02
CA ALA A 35 21.78 4.78 13.34
C ALA A 35 20.57 4.65 14.29
N ASP A 36 19.38 5.00 13.82
CA ASP A 36 18.13 4.88 14.60
C ASP A 36 17.79 3.41 14.90
N ALA A 37 17.94 2.53 13.91
CA ALA A 37 17.66 1.11 14.06
C ALA A 37 18.75 0.36 14.83
N ASP A 38 19.90 0.98 15.15
CA ASP A 38 21.11 0.36 15.70
C ASP A 38 21.53 -0.91 14.92
N VAL A 39 21.81 -0.70 13.63
CA VAL A 39 22.31 -1.70 12.69
C VAL A 39 23.43 -1.14 11.81
N VAL A 40 24.34 -2.00 11.35
CA VAL A 40 25.40 -1.60 10.41
C VAL A 40 24.87 -1.54 8.98
N ARG A 41 25.46 -0.68 8.13
CA ARG A 41 25.05 -0.50 6.71
C ARG A 41 25.03 -1.81 5.90
N ASP A 42 26.02 -2.68 6.08
CA ASP A 42 26.04 -4.00 5.42
C ASP A 42 24.78 -4.82 5.76
N THR A 43 24.30 -4.72 7.00
CA THR A 43 23.07 -5.39 7.40
C THR A 43 21.84 -4.75 6.77
N PHE A 44 21.78 -3.42 6.65
CA PHE A 44 20.69 -2.74 5.93
C PHE A 44 20.56 -3.26 4.50
N TYR A 45 21.67 -3.34 3.75
CA TYR A 45 21.63 -3.72 2.34
C TYR A 45 21.27 -5.20 2.10
N ARG A 46 21.30 -6.05 3.14
CA ARG A 46 20.72 -7.40 3.08
C ARG A 46 19.19 -7.41 3.16
N HIS A 47 18.57 -6.30 3.54
CA HIS A 47 17.13 -6.18 3.74
C HIS A 47 16.46 -5.22 2.76
N ALA A 48 17.15 -4.19 2.29
CA ALA A 48 16.59 -3.23 1.32
C ALA A 48 17.69 -2.63 0.43
N SER A 49 17.35 -2.28 -0.82
CA SER A 49 18.27 -1.62 -1.76
C SER A 49 18.55 -0.17 -1.37
N ASP A 50 17.54 0.51 -0.82
CA ASP A 50 17.55 1.92 -0.46
C ASP A 50 16.42 2.22 0.54
N VAL A 51 16.30 3.48 0.96
CA VAL A 51 15.29 3.91 1.95
C VAL A 51 13.87 3.82 1.38
N GLN A 52 13.66 4.05 0.07
CA GLN A 52 12.34 3.98 -0.54
C GLN A 52 11.84 2.53 -0.55
N ALA A 53 12.69 1.59 -0.92
CA ALA A 53 12.39 0.16 -0.88
C ALA A 53 12.10 -0.33 0.55
N LEU A 54 12.85 0.17 1.55
CA LEU A 54 12.58 -0.18 2.94
C LEU A 54 11.25 0.41 3.44
N LEU A 55 10.94 1.65 3.09
CA LEU A 55 9.68 2.28 3.46
C LEU A 55 8.49 1.56 2.80
N ALA A 56 8.61 1.24 1.52
CA ALA A 56 7.61 0.48 0.78
C ALA A 56 7.38 -0.90 1.43
N ASP A 57 8.46 -1.61 1.78
CA ASP A 57 8.39 -2.88 2.52
C ASP A 57 7.71 -2.76 3.89
N ALA A 58 7.91 -1.65 4.59
CA ALA A 58 7.28 -1.38 5.88
C ALA A 58 5.77 -1.13 5.72
N LEU A 59 5.37 -0.26 4.79
CA LEU A 59 3.97 0.07 4.52
C LEU A 59 3.20 -1.14 3.98
N GLY A 60 3.79 -1.90 3.05
CA GLY A 60 3.18 -3.13 2.53
C GLY A 60 2.92 -4.16 3.63
N ALA A 61 3.83 -4.29 4.60
CA ALA A 61 3.64 -5.19 5.74
C ALA A 61 2.53 -4.74 6.70
N GLU A 62 2.29 -3.43 6.85
CA GLU A 62 1.16 -2.91 7.62
C GLU A 62 -0.17 -3.18 6.89
N ILE A 63 -0.22 -2.92 5.57
CA ILE A 63 -1.39 -3.23 4.73
C ILE A 63 -1.71 -4.73 4.77
N ASP A 64 -0.71 -5.59 4.64
CA ASP A 64 -0.84 -7.04 4.77
C ASP A 64 -1.52 -7.46 6.08
N ALA A 65 -1.10 -6.85 7.19
CA ALA A 65 -1.65 -7.14 8.51
C ALA A 65 -3.11 -6.71 8.61
N HIS A 66 -3.45 -5.50 8.14
CA HIS A 66 -4.83 -5.01 8.12
C HIS A 66 -5.75 -5.89 7.26
N ILE A 67 -5.29 -6.30 6.07
CA ILE A 67 -6.05 -7.20 5.20
C ILE A 67 -6.28 -8.56 5.86
N ALA A 68 -5.26 -9.10 6.55
CA ALA A 68 -5.39 -10.36 7.26
C ALA A 68 -6.42 -10.28 8.40
N GLU A 69 -6.52 -9.13 9.09
CA GLU A 69 -7.48 -8.89 10.17
C GLU A 69 -8.93 -8.77 9.68
N LEU A 70 -9.17 -8.15 8.52
CA LEU A 70 -10.50 -8.07 7.90
C LEU A 70 -11.07 -9.46 7.58
N GLY A 71 -10.19 -10.39 7.21
CA GLY A 71 -10.53 -11.76 6.83
C GLY A 71 -11.11 -11.86 5.42
N SER A 72 -11.06 -13.09 4.86
CA SER A 72 -11.40 -13.35 3.45
C SER A 72 -12.88 -13.16 3.07
N ARG A 73 -13.75 -12.85 4.02
CA ARG A 73 -15.18 -12.60 3.79
C ARG A 73 -15.55 -11.12 3.84
N ALA A 74 -14.59 -10.24 4.12
CA ALA A 74 -14.82 -8.82 4.05
C ALA A 74 -15.15 -8.41 2.61
N GLY A 75 -16.21 -7.64 2.43
CA GLY A 75 -16.60 -7.11 1.12
C GLY A 75 -15.65 -6.00 0.65
N MET A 76 -15.74 -5.65 -0.63
CA MET A 76 -14.89 -4.62 -1.26
C MET A 76 -14.94 -3.27 -0.56
N GLU A 77 -16.10 -2.83 -0.05
CA GLU A 77 -16.20 -1.59 0.73
C GLU A 77 -15.35 -1.63 2.00
N ALA A 78 -15.36 -2.75 2.73
CA ALA A 78 -14.59 -2.89 3.96
C ALA A 78 -13.08 -2.90 3.68
N ALA A 79 -12.67 -3.55 2.59
CA ALA A 79 -11.28 -3.56 2.13
C ALA A 79 -10.81 -2.15 1.71
N GLU A 80 -11.60 -1.44 0.90
CA GLU A 80 -11.29 -0.07 0.48
C GLU A 80 -11.22 0.89 1.68
N ARG A 81 -12.17 0.78 2.61
CA ARG A 81 -12.17 1.57 3.84
C ARG A 81 -10.91 1.33 4.67
N ALA A 82 -10.55 0.08 4.94
CA ALA A 82 -9.37 -0.25 5.74
C ALA A 82 -8.06 0.23 5.09
N LEU A 83 -7.95 0.14 3.76
CA LEU A 83 -6.81 0.71 3.04
C LEU A 83 -6.73 2.23 3.24
N LEU A 84 -7.85 2.94 3.13
CA LEU A 84 -7.89 4.39 3.33
C LEU A 84 -7.68 4.80 4.79
N GLU A 85 -8.14 4.01 5.76
CA GLU A 85 -7.85 4.20 7.19
C GLU A 85 -6.33 4.11 7.43
N HIS A 86 -5.67 3.07 6.92
CA HIS A 86 -4.23 2.94 6.99
C HIS A 86 -3.51 4.14 6.34
N VAL A 87 -3.95 4.57 5.16
CA VAL A 87 -3.37 5.72 4.47
C VAL A 87 -3.57 7.01 5.27
N ALA A 88 -4.74 7.22 5.89
CA ALA A 88 -5.01 8.36 6.76
C ALA A 88 -4.12 8.36 8.01
N GLU A 89 -4.00 7.22 8.68
CA GLU A 89 -3.13 7.04 9.86
C GLU A 89 -1.66 7.32 9.53
N ARG A 90 -1.24 7.03 8.30
CA ARG A 90 0.12 7.27 7.79
C ARG A 90 0.22 8.48 6.86
N ALA A 91 -0.74 9.41 6.89
CA ALA A 91 -0.84 10.43 5.86
C ALA A 91 0.40 11.34 5.77
N ARG A 92 1.11 11.58 6.88
CA ARG A 92 2.39 12.32 6.87
C ARG A 92 3.48 11.59 6.09
N VAL A 93 3.61 10.28 6.31
CA VAL A 93 4.56 9.40 5.60
C VAL A 93 4.25 9.39 4.11
N TYR A 94 2.99 9.14 3.73
CA TYR A 94 2.58 9.11 2.33
C TYR A 94 2.77 10.47 1.64
N ARG A 95 2.36 11.58 2.27
CA ARG A 95 2.61 12.93 1.74
C ARG A 95 4.11 13.25 1.64
N GLY A 96 4.90 12.86 2.63
CA GLY A 96 6.36 13.02 2.64
C GLY A 96 7.09 12.21 1.56
N ALA A 97 6.45 11.15 1.05
CA ALA A 97 6.92 10.34 -0.07
C ALA A 97 6.41 10.83 -1.44
N MET A 98 5.63 11.91 -1.52
CA MET A 98 4.94 12.33 -2.75
C MET A 98 5.58 13.56 -3.41
N ARG A 99 6.11 13.41 -4.65
CA ARG A 99 6.63 14.50 -5.50
C ARG A 99 6.61 14.16 -7.02
N PRO A 100 5.62 14.62 -7.84
CA PRO A 100 4.26 15.01 -7.47
C PRO A 100 3.36 13.78 -7.19
N THR A 101 3.81 12.58 -7.51
CA THR A 101 3.17 11.28 -7.19
C THR A 101 4.01 10.58 -6.12
N LEU A 102 3.51 9.48 -5.57
CA LEU A 102 4.25 8.66 -4.62
C LEU A 102 5.58 8.21 -5.22
N ALA A 103 6.59 8.09 -4.35
CA ALA A 103 7.87 7.51 -4.72
C ALA A 103 7.67 6.13 -5.38
N PRO A 104 8.46 5.78 -6.42
CA PRO A 104 8.19 4.61 -7.26
C PRO A 104 8.00 3.31 -6.47
N ALA A 105 8.85 3.05 -5.48
CA ALA A 105 8.74 1.84 -4.65
C ALA A 105 7.44 1.81 -3.83
N VAL A 106 7.06 2.93 -3.21
CA VAL A 106 5.83 3.03 -2.40
C VAL A 106 4.59 2.88 -3.29
N ARG A 107 4.59 3.53 -4.46
CA ARG A 107 3.51 3.43 -5.44
C ARG A 107 3.34 2.00 -5.94
N ALA A 108 4.45 1.34 -6.30
CA ALA A 108 4.45 -0.03 -6.77
C ALA A 108 3.92 -0.99 -5.70
N THR A 109 4.34 -0.85 -4.43
CA THR A 109 3.83 -1.68 -3.34
C THR A 109 2.33 -1.51 -3.13
N LEU A 110 1.80 -0.29 -3.13
CA LEU A 110 0.34 -0.09 -3.05
C LEU A 110 -0.39 -0.78 -4.20
N GLU A 111 0.11 -0.60 -5.42
CA GLU A 111 -0.48 -1.18 -6.61
C GLU A 111 -0.47 -2.72 -6.56
N ASP A 112 0.65 -3.32 -6.13
CA ASP A 112 0.80 -4.77 -6.00
C ASP A 112 -0.12 -5.33 -4.91
N GLU A 113 -0.26 -4.64 -3.76
CA GLU A 113 -1.16 -5.05 -2.68
C GLU A 113 -2.64 -5.01 -3.12
N ILE A 114 -3.04 -3.93 -3.81
CA ILE A 114 -4.41 -3.81 -4.34
C ILE A 114 -4.67 -4.90 -5.39
N ARG A 115 -3.73 -5.13 -6.32
CA ARG A 115 -3.86 -6.21 -7.31
C ARG A 115 -3.98 -7.58 -6.65
N ARG A 116 -3.19 -7.85 -5.61
CA ARG A 116 -3.27 -9.10 -4.85
C ARG A 116 -4.65 -9.27 -4.22
N GLY A 117 -5.18 -8.23 -3.58
CA GLY A 117 -6.53 -8.22 -3.03
C GLY A 117 -7.61 -8.44 -4.08
N LEU A 118 -7.54 -7.75 -5.22
CA LEU A 118 -8.51 -7.89 -6.32
C LEU A 118 -8.49 -9.29 -6.96
N ARG A 119 -7.30 -9.89 -7.15
CA ARG A 119 -7.19 -11.26 -7.65
C ARG A 119 -7.79 -12.26 -6.68
N GLU A 120 -7.54 -12.09 -5.38
CA GLU A 120 -8.14 -12.93 -4.35
C GLU A 120 -9.67 -12.76 -4.30
N TRP A 121 -10.16 -11.53 -4.45
CA TRP A 121 -11.58 -11.23 -4.56
C TRP A 121 -12.24 -11.98 -5.74
N ILE A 122 -11.69 -11.88 -6.95
CA ILE A 122 -12.18 -12.64 -8.12
C ILE A 122 -12.15 -14.16 -7.85
N ARG A 123 -11.09 -14.65 -7.21
CA ARG A 123 -10.93 -16.08 -6.89
C ARG A 123 -12.02 -16.58 -5.93
N LEU A 124 -12.41 -15.75 -4.96
CA LEU A 124 -13.45 -16.06 -3.97
C LEU A 124 -14.87 -15.84 -4.51
N HIS A 125 -15.02 -14.94 -5.49
CA HIS A 125 -16.28 -14.53 -6.09
C HIS A 125 -16.25 -14.76 -7.61
N PRO A 126 -16.28 -16.02 -8.08
CA PRO A 126 -16.23 -16.34 -9.51
C PRO A 126 -17.45 -15.82 -10.30
N GLU A 127 -18.53 -15.44 -9.60
CA GLU A 127 -19.68 -14.73 -10.16
C GLU A 127 -19.38 -13.29 -10.58
N ILE A 128 -18.32 -12.70 -10.03
CA ILE A 128 -17.84 -11.37 -10.40
C ILE A 128 -16.97 -11.49 -11.64
N ASP A 129 -17.47 -10.90 -12.72
CA ASP A 129 -16.77 -10.88 -13.99
C ASP A 129 -16.97 -9.54 -14.68
N ALA A 130 -15.93 -9.10 -15.37
CA ALA A 130 -16.02 -7.88 -16.16
C ALA A 130 -17.00 -8.15 -17.32
N PRO A 131 -18.00 -7.28 -17.55
CA PRO A 131 -18.95 -7.47 -18.65
C PRO A 131 -18.23 -7.60 -19.98
N GLY A 132 -18.39 -8.75 -20.64
CA GLY A 132 -17.75 -9.03 -21.92
C GLY A 132 -16.31 -9.52 -21.83
N ALA A 133 -15.76 -9.81 -20.64
CA ALA A 133 -14.50 -10.53 -20.52
C ALA A 133 -14.62 -11.91 -21.16
N VAL A 134 -13.67 -12.21 -22.04
CA VAL A 134 -13.64 -13.46 -22.81
C VAL A 134 -12.52 -14.38 -22.30
N ASP A 135 -11.45 -13.80 -21.75
CA ASP A 135 -10.28 -14.54 -21.29
C ASP A 135 -9.60 -13.91 -20.04
N ASP A 136 -8.49 -14.53 -19.63
CA ASP A 136 -7.70 -14.08 -18.46
C ASP A 136 -7.01 -12.72 -18.69
N PHE A 137 -6.75 -12.35 -19.94
CA PHE A 137 -6.13 -11.06 -20.24
C PHE A 137 -7.10 -9.92 -19.95
N ASP A 138 -8.38 -10.06 -20.30
CA ASP A 138 -9.43 -9.08 -19.98
C ASP A 138 -9.56 -8.88 -18.46
N ARG A 139 -9.48 -9.97 -17.67
CA ARG A 139 -9.50 -9.91 -16.20
C ARG A 139 -8.28 -9.18 -15.65
N GLU A 140 -7.09 -9.47 -16.16
CA GLU A 140 -5.86 -8.80 -15.73
C GLU A 140 -5.86 -7.31 -16.10
N ILE A 141 -6.44 -6.93 -17.25
CA ILE A 141 -6.66 -5.52 -17.59
C ILE A 141 -7.60 -4.85 -16.58
N ALA A 142 -8.69 -5.50 -16.20
CA ALA A 142 -9.61 -4.93 -15.22
C ALA A 142 -8.99 -4.78 -13.83
N VAL A 143 -8.19 -5.76 -13.38
CA VAL A 143 -7.39 -5.69 -12.14
C VAL A 143 -6.39 -4.55 -12.21
N ALA A 144 -5.64 -4.41 -13.31
CA ALA A 144 -4.67 -3.34 -13.49
C ALA A 144 -5.33 -1.96 -13.51
N TYR A 145 -6.49 -1.83 -14.18
CA TYR A 145 -7.26 -0.59 -14.24
C TYR A 145 -7.75 -0.18 -12.85
N ALA A 146 -8.35 -1.10 -12.10
CA ALA A 146 -8.84 -0.84 -10.75
C ALA A 146 -7.69 -0.48 -9.80
N ALA A 147 -6.60 -1.25 -9.78
CA ALA A 147 -5.46 -0.97 -8.90
C ALA A 147 -4.79 0.38 -9.22
N GLY A 148 -4.53 0.66 -10.51
CA GLY A 148 -3.95 1.93 -10.92
C GLY A 148 -4.87 3.12 -10.62
N GLY A 149 -6.18 2.95 -10.82
CA GLY A 149 -7.20 3.94 -10.51
C GLY A 149 -7.30 4.26 -9.02
N THR A 150 -7.34 3.23 -8.16
CA THR A 150 -7.36 3.38 -6.69
C THR A 150 -6.12 4.10 -6.19
N VAL A 151 -4.91 3.72 -6.64
CA VAL A 151 -3.68 4.43 -6.27
C VAL A 151 -3.72 5.89 -6.68
N ALA A 152 -4.18 6.19 -7.90
CA ALA A 152 -4.31 7.57 -8.37
C ALA A 152 -5.34 8.39 -7.55
N ALA A 153 -6.45 7.75 -7.14
CA ALA A 153 -7.46 8.38 -6.29
C ALA A 153 -6.92 8.67 -4.88
N ILE A 154 -6.15 7.74 -4.30
CA ILE A 154 -5.45 7.94 -3.02
C ILE A 154 -4.47 9.13 -3.12
N GLU A 155 -3.67 9.20 -4.19
CA GLU A 155 -2.74 10.30 -4.42
C GLU A 155 -3.44 11.66 -4.58
N LEU A 156 -4.65 11.67 -5.16
CA LEU A 156 -5.47 12.89 -5.22
C LEU A 156 -6.00 13.27 -3.83
N TRP A 157 -6.55 12.30 -3.11
CA TRP A 157 -7.11 12.48 -1.77
C TRP A 157 -6.08 13.02 -0.76
N LEU A 158 -4.85 12.51 -0.79
CA LEU A 158 -3.75 12.99 0.06
C LEU A 158 -3.37 14.45 -0.18
N ARG A 159 -3.64 15.02 -1.37
CA ARG A 159 -3.34 16.43 -1.69
C ARG A 159 -4.38 17.41 -1.17
N VAL A 160 -5.65 17.01 -1.11
CA VAL A 160 -6.78 17.90 -0.81
C VAL A 160 -7.16 17.90 0.68
N ASP A 161 -6.21 17.52 1.53
CA ASP A 161 -6.36 17.31 2.98
C ASP A 161 -7.43 16.26 3.34
N GLY A 162 -7.13 15.04 2.91
CA GLY A 162 -7.95 13.84 3.05
C GLY A 162 -8.07 13.28 4.46
N GLU A 163 -8.74 13.99 5.36
CA GLU A 163 -9.07 13.45 6.69
C GLU A 163 -10.40 12.69 6.71
N ASP A 164 -11.28 12.92 5.74
CA ASP A 164 -12.57 12.21 5.65
C ASP A 164 -12.44 10.91 4.85
N VAL A 165 -12.04 9.85 5.55
CA VAL A 165 -11.98 8.47 5.03
C VAL A 165 -13.33 8.05 4.43
N ALA A 166 -14.44 8.33 5.10
CA ALA A 166 -15.76 7.89 4.65
C ALA A 166 -16.17 8.56 3.32
N SER A 167 -15.84 9.84 3.15
CA SER A 167 -16.04 10.53 1.88
C SER A 167 -15.13 9.98 0.78
N ALA A 168 -13.88 9.66 1.09
CA ALA A 168 -12.96 9.06 0.13
C ALA A 168 -13.40 7.66 -0.31
N THR A 169 -13.75 6.78 0.63
CA THR A 169 -14.29 5.44 0.34
C THR A 169 -15.50 5.54 -0.59
N ARG A 170 -16.47 6.39 -0.23
CA ARG A 170 -17.68 6.59 -1.04
C ARG A 170 -17.37 7.12 -2.44
N ALA A 171 -16.45 8.08 -2.56
CA ALA A 171 -16.07 8.66 -3.84
C ALA A 171 -15.35 7.65 -4.75
N ILE A 172 -14.44 6.84 -4.18
CA ILE A 172 -13.70 5.82 -4.92
C ILE A 172 -14.66 4.71 -5.37
N LEU A 173 -15.49 4.17 -4.47
CA LEU A 173 -16.46 3.13 -4.84
C LEU A 173 -17.48 3.63 -5.88
N ALA A 174 -17.88 4.90 -5.84
CA ALA A 174 -18.76 5.48 -6.85
C ALA A 174 -18.09 5.64 -8.23
N ALA A 175 -16.76 5.69 -8.28
CA ALA A 175 -15.99 5.71 -9.53
C ALA A 175 -15.64 4.28 -10.03
N THR A 176 -15.72 3.28 -9.15
CA THR A 176 -15.47 1.88 -9.49
C THR A 176 -16.59 1.31 -10.38
N PRO A 177 -16.26 0.51 -11.40
CA PRO A 177 -17.28 -0.17 -12.21
C PRO A 177 -18.22 -1.02 -11.33
N GLU A 178 -19.54 -0.84 -11.48
CA GLU A 178 -20.56 -1.47 -10.61
C GLU A 178 -20.46 -2.99 -10.51
N TRP A 179 -19.95 -3.65 -11.55
CA TRP A 179 -19.82 -5.10 -11.58
C TRP A 179 -18.77 -5.63 -10.60
N TRP A 180 -17.80 -4.82 -10.16
CA TRP A 180 -16.87 -5.18 -9.08
C TRP A 180 -17.54 -5.26 -7.70
N LEU A 181 -18.67 -4.57 -7.54
CA LEU A 181 -19.38 -4.39 -6.27
C LEU A 181 -20.51 -5.42 -6.06
N ARG A 182 -20.67 -6.36 -6.99
CA ARG A 182 -21.74 -7.36 -6.97
C ARG A 182 -21.40 -8.55 -6.07
#